data_AF-A0A3D4XCD9-F1
#
_entry.id   AF-A0A3D4XCD9-F1
#
_cell.length_a   1.000
_cell.length_b   1.000
_cell.length_c   1.000
_cell.angle_alpha   90.00
_cell.angle_beta   90.00
_cell.angle_gamma   90.00
#
_symmetry.space_group_name_H-M   'P 1'
#
loop_
_entity.id
_entity.type
_entity.pdbx_description
1 polymer ?
#
loop_
_entity_poly.entity_id
_entity_poly.type
_entity_poly.pdbx_seq_one_letter_code
_entity_poly.pdbx_strand_id
1 'polypeptide(L)' 'MLYIFLQNERNIAKTIRIMYIHRNTFLYRIRRIQQILGMDLELPRIRLLLWNALQILYGDEPDC' A
#
# COMPACT_ATOMS: atom_id res chain seq x y z
N MET A 1 5.91 0.52 -2.07
CA MET A 1 4.64 0.76 -2.79
C MET A 1 3.41 0.60 -1.89
N LEU A 2 3.13 -0.61 -1.38
CA LEU A 2 1.95 -0.86 -0.52
C LEU A 2 1.95 0.04 0.72
N TYR A 3 3.10 0.19 1.38
CA TYR A 3 3.29 1.10 2.51
C TYR A 3 2.82 2.53 2.21
N ILE A 4 3.38 3.16 1.16
CA ILE A 4 3.01 4.52 0.75
C ILE A 4 1.53 4.62 0.37
N PHE A 5 0.96 3.58 -0.25
CA PHE A 5 -0.47 3.53 -0.58
C PHE A 5 -1.36 3.50 0.67
N LEU A 6 -1.00 2.70 1.68
CA LEU A 6 -1.72 2.62 2.95
C LEU A 6 -1.57 3.91 3.76
N GLN A 7 -0.35 4.47 3.84
CA GLN A 7 -0.06 5.74 4.50
C GLN A 7 -0.85 6.91 3.91
N ASN A 8 -1.16 6.87 2.61
CA ASN A 8 -1.97 7.89 1.94
C ASN A 8 -3.47 7.53 1.87
N GLU A 9 -3.96 6.62 2.71
CA GLU A 9 -5.36 6.23 2.83
C GLU A 9 -6.04 5.81 1.51
N ARG A 10 -5.28 5.17 0.62
CA ARG A 10 -5.69 4.81 -0.75
C ARG A 10 -5.82 5.99 -1.72
N ASN A 11 -5.27 7.16 -1.40
CA ASN A 11 -5.20 8.26 -2.36
C ASN A 11 -4.20 7.91 -3.49
N ILE A 12 -4.74 7.33 -4.56
CA ILE A 12 -3.98 6.85 -5.72
C ILE A 12 -3.19 8.00 -6.36
N ALA A 13 -3.80 9.17 -6.53
CA ALA A 13 -3.16 10.32 -7.16
C ALA A 13 -1.99 10.87 -6.34
N LYS A 14 -2.11 10.90 -5.01
CA LYS A 14 -1.02 11.30 -4.12
C LYS A 14 0.10 10.26 -4.11
N THR A 15 -0.24 8.98 -4.01
CA THR A 15 0.72 7.86 -4.00
C THR A 15 1.53 7.80 -5.29
N ILE A 16 0.87 7.91 -6.45
CA ILE A 16 1.52 7.93 -7.77
C ILE A 16 2.51 9.09 -7.90
N ARG A 17 2.13 10.29 -7.42
CA ARG A 17 3.01 11.46 -7.45
C ARG A 17 4.26 11.25 -6.59
N ILE A 18 4.11 10.74 -5.37
CA ILE A 18 5.23 10.43 -4.48
C ILE A 18 6.16 9.38 -5.09
N MET A 19 5.59 8.36 -5.75
CA MET A 19 6.35 7.24 -6.28
C MET A 19 6.88 7.45 -7.70
N TYR A 20 6.48 8.51 -8.40
CA TYR A 20 6.77 8.74 -9.82
C TYR A 20 6.39 7.56 -10.73
N ILE A 21 5.26 6.87 -10.46
CA ILE A 21 4.78 5.71 -11.22
C ILE A 21 3.53 6.05 -12.02
N HIS A 22 3.46 5.63 -13.29
CA HIS A 22 2.25 5.79 -14.09
C HIS A 22 1.03 5.05 -13.50
N ARG A 23 -0.17 5.66 -13.61
CA ARG A 23 -1.42 5.15 -13.00
C ARG A 23 -1.74 3.70 -13.32
N ASN A 24 -1.64 3.29 -14.59
CA ASN A 24 -2.01 1.93 -14.98
C ASN A 24 -1.06 0.88 -14.38
N THR A 25 0.23 1.20 -14.34
CA THR A 25 1.25 0.35 -13.71
C THR A 25 1.02 0.25 -12.21
N PHE A 26 0.64 1.36 -11.57
CA PHE A 26 0.30 1.38 -10.15
C PHE A 26 -0.92 0.50 -9.85
N LEU A 27 -2.02 0.68 -10.58
CA LEU A 27 -3.26 -0.10 -10.39
C LEU A 27 -3.04 -1.59 -10.67
N TYR A 28 -2.25 -1.92 -11.69
CA TYR A 28 -1.86 -3.31 -11.95
C TYR A 28 -1.13 -3.90 -10.73
N ARG A 29 -0.11 -3.22 -10.19
CA ARG A 29 0.65 -3.70 -9.04
C ARG A 29 -0.22 -3.86 -7.78
N ILE A 30 -1.16 -2.94 -7.51
CA ILE A 30 -2.11 -3.10 -6.40
C ILE A 30 -2.97 -4.35 -6.57
N ARG A 31 -3.54 -4.57 -7.77
CA ARG A 31 -4.31 -5.78 -8.05
C ARG A 31 -3.47 -7.05 -7.89
N ARG A 32 -2.22 -7.04 -8.33
CA ARG A 32 -1.30 -8.18 -8.15
C ARG A 32 -1.02 -8.45 -6.67
N ILE A 33 -0.84 -7.41 -5.85
CA ILE A 33 -0.66 -7.55 -4.40
C ILE A 33 -1.91 -8.19 -3.77
N GLN A 34 -3.11 -7.74 -4.13
CA GLN A 34 -4.36 -8.35 -3.65
C GLN A 34 -4.47 -9.83 -4.04
N GLN A 35 -4.09 -10.18 -5.27
CA GLN A 35 -4.07 -11.57 -5.75
C GLN A 35 -3.07 -12.43 -4.99
N ILE A 36 -1.86 -11.93 -4.71
CA ILE A 36 -0.81 -12.66 -3.99
C ILE A 36 -1.21 -12.88 -2.53
N LEU A 37 -1.79 -11.86 -1.88
CA LEU A 37 -2.19 -11.93 -0.48
C LEU A 37 -3.52 -12.66 -0.27
N GLY A 38 -4.34 -12.80 -1.30
CA GLY A 38 -5.72 -13.30 -1.18
C GLY A 38 -6.61 -12.38 -0.33
N MET A 39 -6.28 -11.09 -0.27
CA MET A 39 -6.92 -10.12 0.62
C MET A 39 -7.51 -8.94 -0.15
N ASP A 40 -8.65 -8.44 0.32
CA ASP A 40 -9.28 -7.25 -0.24
C ASP A 40 -8.83 -5.97 0.50
N LEU A 41 -8.10 -5.10 -0.20
CA LEU A 41 -7.61 -3.83 0.34
C LEU A 41 -8.70 -2.76 0.49
N GLU A 42 -9.91 -2.99 -0.04
CA GLU A 42 -11.05 -2.09 0.22
C GLU A 42 -11.58 -2.24 1.65
N LEU A 43 -11.37 -3.40 2.28
CA LEU A 43 -11.80 -3.66 3.65
C LEU A 43 -10.92 -2.90 4.66
N PRO A 44 -11.48 -2.01 5.51
CA PRO A 44 -10.71 -1.25 6.49
C PRO A 44 -9.91 -2.14 7.46
N ARG A 45 -10.49 -3.28 7.87
CA ARG A 45 -9.84 -4.26 8.76
C ARG A 45 -8.56 -4.81 8.14
N ILE A 46 -8.59 -5.16 6.86
CA ILE A 46 -7.43 -5.70 6.14
C ILE A 46 -6.35 -4.63 6.02
N ARG A 47 -6.74 -3.39 5.69
CA ARG A 47 -5.77 -2.28 5.63
C ARG A 47 -5.08 -2.03 6.97
N LEU A 48 -5.85 -2.04 8.06
CA LEU A 48 -5.28 -1.89 9.40
C LEU A 48 -4.36 -3.06 9.76
N LEU A 49 -4.76 -4.29 9.45
CA LEU A 49 -3.93 -5.48 9.66
C LEU A 49 -2.59 -5.35 8.92
N LEU A 50 -2.63 -5.02 7.63
CA LEU A 50 -1.44 -4.87 6.81
C LEU A 50 -0.57 -3.70 7.27
N TRP A 51 -1.18 -2.59 7.70
CA TRP A 51 -0.44 -1.48 8.28
C TRP A 51 0.35 -1.93 9.52
N ASN A 52 -0.30 -2.57 10.48
CA ASN A 52 0.37 -3.09 11.68
C ASN A 52 1.44 -4.14 11.33
N ALA A 53 1.15 -5.05 10.40
CA ALA A 53 2.13 -6.05 9.97
C ALA A 53 3.38 -5.41 9.38
N LEU A 54 3.23 -4.37 8.54
CA LEU A 54 4.36 -3.62 8.01
C LEU A 54 5.12 -2.90 9.13
N GLN A 55 4.42 -2.27 10.09
CA GLN A 55 5.08 -1.61 11.24
C GLN A 55 5.90 -2.59 12.08
N ILE A 56 5.39 -3.80 12.32
CA ILE A 56 6.13 -4.85 13.05
C ILE A 56 7.36 -5.31 12.27
N LEU A 57 7.23 -5.47 10.95
CA LEU A 57 8.32 -5.93 10.08
C LEU A 57 9.42 -4.89 9.88
N TYR A 58 9.08 -3.61 9.93
CA TYR A 58 9.99 -2.47 9.73
C TYR A 58 10.20 -1.65 11.01
N GLY A 59 10.00 -2.25 12.19
CA GLY A 59 9.94 -1.56 13.48
C GLY A 59 10.97 -0.44 13.68
N ASP A 60 10.48 0.71 14.13
CA ASP A 60 11.21 1.92 14.56
C ASP A 60 12.22 2.54 13.56
N GLU A 61 12.07 2.36 12.26
CA GLU A 61 12.66 3.28 11.27
C GLU A 61 11.80 3.38 10.00
N PRO A 62 11.32 4.57 9.67
CA PRO A 62 11.25 4.94 8.26
C PRO A 62 11.70 6.40 8.08
N ASP A 63 12.95 6.72 8.41
CA ASP A 63 13.64 7.85 7.79
C ASP A 63 14.04 7.43 6.37
N CYS A 64 13.12 7.66 5.44
CA CYS A 64 13.40 7.82 4.01
C CYS A 64 12.79 9.14 3.55
#